data_AF-A0A4U1JJG8-F1
#
_entry.id   AF-A0A4U1JJG8-F1
#
_cell.length_a   1.000
_cell.length_b   1.000
_cell.length_c   1.000
_cell.angle_alpha   90.00
_cell.angle_beta   90.00
_cell.angle_gamma   90.00
#
_symmetry.space_group_name_H-M   'P 1'
#
loop_
_entity.id
_entity.type
_entity.pdbx_description
1 polymer ?
#
loop_
_entity_poly.entity_id
_entity_poly.type
_entity_poly.pdbx_seq_one_letter_code
_entity_poly.pdbx_strand_id
1 'polypeptide(L)'
;MILARGERGRPFGRALALGVVLAAAGQGSPEGLPAAQADDRIVLGVDRDDDDVDGRPDAEQDVVAPSTDLFELALPKGKDRTIEVRGDVARLLVDGRPFAGSVIPAGAKRVALQAVRAGRGEVKAFGRTRTIAAIDVLPIDGQGQRVDPARSHASLERTPPERLPADPYAKSTNPDAVRFVVVATREDLPPVVRVTGRAPSGAIVDRLEPLMLGAVACPDGVDASLACASTAPIRVVPDEIDRNHPTVRDRSVRAELGGAVELALISDVRKLGGLRVAGPRASPLGPLVRYRGVLRVFLVRPRPGGPPPVGGDDAGAMVLARADVAQASTLWGACGVSFGPPAETEITIVDPPRPHLVALGCDHGLPAAGGGKVRVRVDGREIAVTMEKGTAPAGAARVLATAIASAGFVARVSDNATIAAGARGSSDVLVRRKSGEPALVEPPASGPVSTDALLTACIGRVELEDGLQHFNDIDAIAGTVEERALIKALDDGDPSTIEVIVVPSFAGSGRIGESFIGADGGAVRNVLITDRAALRADRASFALAHELGHVLLDDPGHPDDFGRDTPTRLMDADAANGTAFGPRRLLVDECARALRQSGPMAAVPLLRPWPLAPLGKER
;
A
#
# COMPACT_ATOMS: atom_id res chain seq x y z
N MET A 1 -60.57 15.68 11.63
CA MET A 1 -60.67 16.18 13.01
C MET A 1 -59.23 16.37 13.46
N ILE A 2 -58.54 17.51 13.46
CA ILE A 2 -58.78 18.97 13.44
C ILE A 2 -57.60 19.54 12.58
N LEU A 3 -57.79 20.05 11.35
CA LEU A 3 -57.74 21.47 10.90
C LEU A 3 -56.77 22.38 11.70
N ALA A 4 -55.77 23.09 11.17
CA ALA A 4 -55.74 24.09 10.07
C ALA A 4 -54.25 24.31 9.63
N ARG A 5 -53.87 24.54 8.35
CA ARG A 5 -54.08 25.66 7.39
C ARG A 5 -53.46 27.02 7.79
N GLY A 6 -52.63 27.56 6.89
CA GLY A 6 -52.24 28.99 6.76
C GLY A 6 -50.77 29.16 6.31
N GLU A 7 -50.43 29.07 5.02
CA GLU A 7 -50.43 30.11 3.97
C GLU A 7 -49.29 31.16 3.99
N ARG A 8 -48.49 31.11 2.91
CA ARG A 8 -47.99 32.17 2.00
C ARG A 8 -47.15 33.35 2.52
N GLY A 9 -46.02 33.58 1.85
CA GLY A 9 -45.37 34.89 1.71
C GLY A 9 -43.96 34.85 1.10
N ARG A 10 -43.83 34.96 -0.23
CA ARG A 10 -42.60 35.41 -0.96
C ARG A 10 -42.45 36.95 -0.81
N PRO A 11 -41.49 37.64 -1.47
CA PRO A 11 -40.03 37.52 -1.55
C PRO A 11 -39.31 38.88 -1.27
N PHE A 12 -38.07 38.87 -0.80
CA PHE A 12 -37.15 40.04 -0.84
C PHE A 12 -35.72 39.46 -0.83
N GLY A 13 -34.71 39.92 -1.56
CA GLY A 13 -34.53 41.02 -2.49
C GLY A 13 -33.06 40.96 -2.93
N ARG A 14 -32.79 41.29 -4.20
CA ARG A 14 -31.43 41.47 -4.73
C ARG A 14 -30.77 42.72 -4.13
N ALA A 15 -29.52 42.62 -3.70
CA ALA A 15 -28.48 43.67 -3.70
C ALA A 15 -27.13 42.96 -3.45
N LEU A 16 -26.24 42.74 -4.42
CA LEU A 16 -25.29 43.70 -5.04
C LEU A 16 -24.56 44.57 -4.00
N ALA A 17 -23.33 44.18 -3.64
CA ALA A 17 -22.26 45.10 -3.30
C ALA A 17 -20.90 44.44 -3.56
N LEU A 18 -20.34 44.81 -4.72
CA LEU A 18 -18.94 44.67 -5.09
C LEU A 18 -18.11 45.50 -4.08
N GLY A 19 -17.22 44.86 -3.33
CA GLY A 19 -16.30 45.52 -2.40
C GLY A 19 -14.85 45.32 -2.86
N VAL A 20 -14.44 46.09 -3.86
CA VAL A 20 -13.03 46.22 -4.25
C VAL A 20 -12.32 46.99 -3.14
N VAL A 21 -11.44 46.32 -2.40
CA VAL A 21 -10.48 47.01 -1.52
C VAL A 21 -9.24 47.33 -2.36
N LEU A 22 -9.21 48.55 -2.90
CA LEU A 22 -7.97 49.23 -3.27
C LEU A 22 -7.20 49.53 -1.98
N ALA A 23 -6.13 48.80 -1.72
CA ALA A 23 -5.11 49.22 -0.77
C ALA A 23 -4.06 50.04 -1.53
N ALA A 24 -3.92 51.29 -1.11
CA ALA A 24 -3.09 52.32 -1.71
C ALA A 24 -1.59 51.95 -1.74
N ALA A 25 -0.96 52.27 -2.86
CA ALA A 25 0.49 52.32 -3.01
C ALA A 25 1.07 53.44 -2.13
N GLY A 26 1.60 53.07 -0.97
CA GLY A 26 2.49 53.91 -0.19
C GLY A 26 3.93 53.69 -0.65
N GLN A 27 4.47 54.65 -1.41
CA GLN A 27 5.91 54.78 -1.65
C GLN A 27 6.59 55.20 -0.34
N GLY A 28 7.03 54.21 0.43
CA GLY A 28 7.97 54.38 1.52
C GLY A 28 9.27 53.69 1.13
N SER A 29 10.32 54.45 0.89
CA SER A 29 11.68 53.94 0.75
C SER A 29 12.02 53.06 1.96
N PRO A 30 12.57 51.85 1.78
CA PRO A 30 13.09 51.10 2.90
C PRO A 30 14.40 51.77 3.32
N GLU A 31 14.32 52.69 4.29
CA GLU A 31 15.47 53.01 5.12
C GLU A 31 15.97 51.71 5.75
N GLY A 32 17.28 51.53 5.70
CA GLY A 32 17.94 50.25 5.84
C GLY A 32 17.66 49.57 7.17
N LEU A 33 16.92 48.46 7.08
CA LEU A 33 17.17 47.34 7.99
C LEU A 33 18.62 46.91 7.75
N PRO A 34 19.47 46.81 8.77
CA PRO A 34 20.80 46.25 8.59
C PRO A 34 20.62 44.85 8.01
N ALA A 35 21.26 44.59 6.88
CA ALA A 35 21.34 43.25 6.30
C ALA A 35 21.74 42.30 7.44
N ALA A 36 20.88 41.33 7.73
CA ALA A 36 21.19 40.26 8.66
C ALA A 36 22.59 39.77 8.33
N GLN A 37 23.49 39.87 9.30
CA GLN A 37 24.86 39.39 9.22
C GLN A 37 24.76 37.93 8.76
N ALA A 38 25.11 37.66 7.51
CA ALA A 38 25.01 36.34 6.92
C ALA A 38 25.84 35.41 7.80
N ASP A 39 25.20 34.43 8.41
CA ASP A 39 25.79 33.56 9.42
C ASP A 39 27.13 32.99 8.92
N ASP A 40 28.24 33.31 9.59
CA ASP A 40 29.60 32.85 9.23
C ASP A 40 29.82 31.36 9.57
N ARG A 41 28.72 30.63 9.82
CA ARG A 41 28.66 29.25 10.24
C ARG A 41 27.89 28.41 9.22
N ILE A 42 28.49 27.31 8.81
CA ILE A 42 27.92 26.28 7.95
C ILE A 42 27.60 25.08 8.83
N VAL A 43 26.35 24.63 8.83
CA VAL A 43 25.96 23.37 9.49
C VAL A 43 25.71 22.30 8.43
N LEU A 44 26.30 21.12 8.63
CA LEU A 44 26.23 19.99 7.72
C LEU A 44 25.89 18.71 8.48
N GLY A 45 25.04 17.86 7.89
CA GLY A 45 24.89 16.46 8.28
C GLY A 45 26.04 15.62 7.75
N VAL A 46 26.53 14.66 8.54
CA VAL A 46 27.45 13.64 8.02
C VAL A 46 26.69 12.73 7.06
N ASP A 47 27.18 12.65 5.83
CA ASP A 47 26.47 12.04 4.69
C ASP A 47 26.58 10.51 4.71
N ARG A 48 25.85 9.88 5.64
CA ARG A 48 25.92 8.43 5.94
C ARG A 48 24.95 7.58 5.15
N ASP A 49 23.94 8.18 4.53
CA ASP A 49 22.95 7.44 3.79
C ASP A 49 23.34 7.23 2.34
N ASP A 50 22.43 6.60 1.62
CA ASP A 50 22.62 6.04 0.30
C ASP A 50 21.46 6.54 -0.57
N ASP A 51 21.59 7.80 -1.01
CA ASP A 51 20.54 8.47 -1.79
C ASP A 51 20.36 7.84 -3.19
N ASP A 52 21.38 7.14 -3.71
CA ASP A 52 21.37 6.47 -5.00
C ASP A 52 21.10 4.95 -4.94
N VAL A 53 21.00 4.38 -3.74
CA VAL A 53 20.61 3.00 -3.43
C VAL A 53 21.65 1.97 -3.92
N ASP A 54 22.94 2.29 -3.83
CA ASP A 54 24.06 1.41 -4.23
C ASP A 54 24.65 0.58 -3.06
N GLY A 55 24.15 0.79 -1.84
CA GLY A 55 24.54 0.13 -0.60
C GLY A 55 25.76 0.72 0.10
N ARG A 56 26.25 1.89 -0.36
CA ARG A 56 27.42 2.59 0.18
C ARG A 56 27.04 4.00 0.64
N PRO A 57 27.55 4.44 1.80
CA PRO A 57 27.39 5.83 2.22
C PRO A 57 27.90 6.82 1.18
N ASP A 58 27.14 7.87 0.90
CA ASP A 58 27.48 8.94 -0.05
C ASP A 58 28.82 9.64 0.29
N ALA A 59 29.15 9.76 1.59
CA ALA A 59 30.46 10.26 2.05
C ALA A 59 31.66 9.39 1.63
N GLU A 60 31.43 8.12 1.29
CA GLU A 60 32.47 7.15 0.89
C GLU A 60 32.54 6.96 -0.64
N GLN A 61 31.65 7.61 -1.39
CA GLN A 61 31.62 7.51 -2.85
C GLN A 61 32.63 8.46 -3.53
N ASP A 62 33.07 8.08 -4.73
CA ASP A 62 33.98 8.87 -5.59
C ASP A 62 33.24 9.93 -6.42
N VAL A 63 31.94 9.74 -6.63
CA VAL A 63 31.08 10.63 -7.41
C VAL A 63 29.77 10.78 -6.65
N VAL A 64 29.49 11.98 -6.17
CA VAL A 64 28.30 12.29 -5.37
C VAL A 64 27.32 13.12 -6.19
N ALA A 65 26.07 12.68 -6.23
CA ALA A 65 24.98 13.39 -6.88
C ALA A 65 24.66 14.71 -6.15
N PRO A 66 24.02 15.70 -6.80
CA PRO A 66 23.41 16.80 -6.05
C PRO A 66 22.37 16.27 -5.06
N SER A 67 22.49 16.64 -3.78
CA SER A 67 21.52 16.33 -2.73
C SER A 67 21.39 17.51 -1.76
N THR A 68 20.41 17.43 -0.85
CA THR A 68 20.20 18.42 0.22
C THR A 68 21.20 18.32 1.37
N ASP A 69 22.02 17.27 1.38
CA ASP A 69 23.08 17.05 2.37
C ASP A 69 24.34 17.88 2.06
N LEU A 70 24.46 18.35 0.82
CA LEU A 70 25.58 19.16 0.36
C LEU A 70 25.37 20.66 0.61
N PHE A 71 26.42 21.35 1.01
CA PHE A 71 26.44 22.82 1.04
C PHE A 71 27.10 23.36 -0.23
N GLU A 72 26.30 23.92 -1.14
CA GLU A 72 26.83 24.54 -2.36
C GLU A 72 27.52 25.88 -2.07
N LEU A 73 28.75 26.02 -2.57
CA LEU A 73 29.52 27.26 -2.53
C LEU A 73 29.30 28.01 -3.83
N ALA A 74 28.73 29.21 -3.73
CA ALA A 74 28.53 30.08 -4.88
C ALA A 74 29.88 30.46 -5.52
N LEU A 75 30.08 30.05 -6.77
CA LEU A 75 31.29 30.36 -7.53
C LEU A 75 31.37 31.88 -7.79
N PRO A 76 32.50 32.54 -7.47
CA PRO A 76 32.67 33.96 -7.74
C PRO A 76 32.82 34.21 -9.25
N LYS A 77 32.31 35.35 -9.72
CA LYS A 77 32.52 35.81 -11.11
C LYS A 77 33.96 36.30 -11.38
N GLY A 78 34.77 36.43 -10.34
CA GLY A 78 36.15 36.95 -10.39
C GLY A 78 37.22 35.88 -10.62
N LYS A 79 38.49 36.31 -10.61
CA LYS A 79 39.66 35.42 -10.80
C LYS A 79 40.09 34.68 -9.53
N ASP A 80 39.67 35.15 -8.35
CA ASP A 80 39.98 34.45 -7.10
C ASP A 80 39.10 33.21 -6.97
N ARG A 81 39.70 32.05 -7.24
CA ARG A 81 39.09 30.72 -7.12
C ARG A 81 39.79 29.89 -6.05
N THR A 82 40.45 30.56 -5.10
CA THR A 82 41.15 29.88 -4.01
C THR A 82 40.16 29.34 -2.98
N ILE A 83 40.45 28.13 -2.51
CA ILE A 83 39.69 27.46 -1.47
C ILE A 83 40.62 26.61 -0.61
N GLU A 84 40.38 26.62 0.69
CA GLU A 84 41.09 25.82 1.68
C GLU A 84 40.07 25.30 2.68
N VAL A 85 40.02 23.98 2.87
CA VAL A 85 39.23 23.35 3.93
C VAL A 85 40.20 22.89 5.00
N ARG A 86 40.00 23.35 6.23
CA ARG A 86 40.81 23.01 7.41
C ARG A 86 40.03 22.12 8.35
N GLY A 87 40.73 21.15 8.92
CA GLY A 87 40.14 20.04 9.64
C GLY A 87 39.72 18.92 8.68
N ASP A 88 39.36 17.79 9.26
CA ASP A 88 39.02 16.54 8.58
C ASP A 88 37.53 16.17 8.75
N VAL A 89 36.69 17.17 9.07
CA VAL A 89 35.24 17.01 9.27
C VAL A 89 34.43 17.07 7.97
N ALA A 90 34.97 17.71 6.94
CA ALA A 90 34.31 17.88 5.66
C ALA A 90 35.32 17.77 4.51
N ARG A 91 34.84 17.29 3.36
CA ARG A 91 35.61 17.27 2.11
C ARG A 91 34.98 18.21 1.08
N LEU A 92 35.83 18.67 0.17
CA LEU A 92 35.45 19.54 -0.93
C LEU A 92 35.10 18.70 -2.17
N LEU A 93 33.96 18.99 -2.78
CA LEU A 93 33.50 18.38 -4.02
C LEU A 93 33.53 19.40 -5.17
N VAL A 94 34.12 19.04 -6.30
CA VAL A 94 34.07 19.81 -7.56
C VAL A 94 33.38 18.96 -8.61
N ASP A 95 32.26 19.45 -9.13
CA ASP A 95 31.40 18.72 -10.07
C ASP A 95 31.03 17.31 -9.58
N GLY A 96 30.85 17.17 -8.26
CA GLY A 96 30.51 15.91 -7.58
C GLY A 96 31.68 15.00 -7.23
N ARG A 97 32.92 15.35 -7.55
CA ARG A 97 34.10 14.53 -7.25
C ARG A 97 34.93 15.13 -6.10
N PRO A 98 35.48 14.33 -5.19
CA PRO A 98 36.42 14.81 -4.18
C PRO A 98 37.59 15.56 -4.80
N PHE A 99 37.89 16.74 -4.26
CA PHE A 99 38.93 17.64 -4.76
C PHE A 99 39.90 18.01 -3.64
N ALA A 100 41.18 17.71 -3.85
CA ALA A 100 42.26 17.98 -2.89
C ALA A 100 43.09 19.23 -3.22
N GLY A 101 42.79 19.93 -4.32
CA GLY A 101 43.51 21.15 -4.70
C GLY A 101 43.04 22.39 -3.96
N SER A 102 43.83 23.46 -4.03
CA SER A 102 43.52 24.76 -3.41
C SER A 102 42.97 25.81 -4.38
N VAL A 103 42.87 25.49 -5.68
CA VAL A 103 42.37 26.38 -6.72
C VAL A 103 41.32 25.65 -7.56
N ILE A 104 40.07 26.14 -7.52
CA ILE A 104 38.96 25.54 -8.27
C ILE A 104 39.21 25.69 -9.79
N PRO A 105 39.09 24.61 -10.58
CA PRO A 105 39.22 24.66 -12.04
C PRO A 105 38.30 25.70 -12.70
N ALA A 106 38.79 26.39 -13.73
CA ALA A 106 38.03 27.44 -14.41
C ALA A 106 36.68 26.95 -14.99
N GLY A 107 36.64 25.70 -15.45
CA GLY A 107 35.45 25.05 -16.01
C GLY A 107 34.52 24.38 -15.00
N ALA A 108 34.83 24.43 -13.69
CA ALA A 108 33.98 23.84 -12.66
C ALA A 108 32.59 24.49 -12.69
N LYS A 109 31.56 23.66 -12.73
CA LYS A 109 30.15 24.10 -12.74
C LYS A 109 29.58 24.17 -11.34
N ARG A 110 30.04 23.27 -10.44
CA ARG A 110 29.57 23.15 -9.07
C ARG A 110 30.72 22.96 -8.10
N VAL A 111 30.64 23.61 -6.95
CA VAL A 111 31.53 23.41 -5.81
C VAL A 111 30.67 23.22 -4.57
N ALA A 112 30.90 22.16 -3.82
CA ALA A 112 30.10 21.85 -2.63
C ALA A 112 30.97 21.30 -1.49
N LEU A 113 30.50 21.47 -0.26
CA LEU A 113 31.06 20.82 0.93
C LEU A 113 30.16 19.65 1.33
N GLN A 114 30.78 18.54 1.71
CA GLN A 114 30.13 17.35 2.26
C GLN A 114 30.79 17.02 3.59
N ALA A 115 30.01 16.85 4.66
CA ALA A 115 30.57 16.42 5.93
C ALA A 115 30.81 14.90 5.92
N VAL A 116 31.95 14.49 6.48
CA VAL A 116 32.40 13.08 6.51
C VAL A 116 32.53 12.54 7.94
N ARG A 117 32.58 13.41 8.94
CA ARG A 117 32.54 13.05 10.37
C ARG A 117 32.10 14.23 11.23
N ALA A 118 31.54 13.96 12.42
CA ALA A 118 31.16 14.99 13.37
C ALA A 118 32.36 15.81 13.87
N GLY A 119 32.12 17.09 14.16
CA GLY A 119 33.10 18.00 14.76
C GLY A 119 33.08 19.40 14.16
N ARG A 120 34.18 20.14 14.34
CA ARG A 120 34.39 21.47 13.76
C ARG A 120 35.51 21.51 12.74
N GLY A 121 35.33 22.36 11.75
CA GLY A 121 36.34 22.71 10.76
C GLY A 121 36.18 24.15 10.30
N GLU A 122 36.97 24.54 9.31
CA GLU A 122 36.86 25.86 8.69
C GLU A 122 36.98 25.71 7.18
N VAL A 123 36.27 26.56 6.44
CA VAL A 123 36.49 26.74 5.01
C VAL A 123 36.83 28.18 4.73
N LYS A 124 37.99 28.40 4.12
CA LYS A 124 38.35 29.68 3.52
C LYS A 124 38.11 29.58 2.03
N ALA A 125 37.00 30.12 1.55
CA ALA A 125 36.63 30.11 0.13
C ALA A 125 36.46 31.53 -0.37
N PHE A 126 37.12 31.86 -1.48
CA PHE A 126 36.91 33.12 -2.22
C PHE A 126 37.07 34.37 -1.33
N GLY A 127 38.12 34.38 -0.50
CA GLY A 127 38.43 35.48 0.42
C GLY A 127 37.57 35.54 1.69
N ARG A 128 36.66 34.59 1.93
CA ARG A 128 35.84 34.51 3.14
C ARG A 128 36.13 33.24 3.93
N THR A 129 36.32 33.38 5.23
CA THR A 129 36.43 32.24 6.15
C THR A 129 35.09 32.00 6.82
N ARG A 130 34.65 30.74 6.85
CA ARG A 130 33.45 30.29 7.56
C ARG A 130 33.80 29.09 8.42
N THR A 131 33.12 28.99 9.55
CA THR A 131 33.19 27.82 10.43
C THR A 131 32.28 26.71 9.90
N ILE A 132 32.69 25.46 10.04
CA ILE A 132 31.89 24.28 9.72
C ILE A 132 31.57 23.57 11.03
N ALA A 133 30.28 23.33 11.28
CA ALA A 133 29.78 22.44 12.31
C ALA A 133 29.20 21.21 11.62
N ALA A 134 29.92 20.09 11.67
CA ALA A 134 29.47 18.81 11.15
C ALA A 134 28.77 18.03 12.27
N ILE A 135 27.52 17.63 12.02
CA ILE A 135 26.66 16.92 12.94
C ILE A 135 26.42 15.52 12.38
N ASP A 136 26.72 14.49 13.16
CA ASP A 136 26.42 13.10 12.78
C ASP A 136 25.06 12.70 13.38
N VAL A 137 24.28 11.94 12.62
CA VAL A 137 22.99 11.40 13.04
C VAL A 137 23.10 9.89 13.01
N LEU A 138 22.99 9.27 14.19
CA LEU A 138 23.08 7.84 14.37
C LEU A 138 21.69 7.28 14.71
N PRO A 139 21.01 6.61 13.76
CA PRO A 139 19.74 5.96 14.05
C PRO A 139 19.97 4.71 14.90
N ILE A 140 19.17 4.55 15.96
CA ILE A 140 19.24 3.43 16.91
C ILE A 140 17.85 2.85 17.10
N ASP A 141 17.69 1.54 16.98
CA ASP A 141 16.41 0.88 17.17
C ASP A 141 15.98 0.80 18.66
N GLY A 142 14.78 0.27 18.91
CA GLY A 142 14.25 0.08 20.26
C GLY A 142 15.17 -0.76 21.16
N GLN A 143 15.89 -1.73 20.61
CA GLN A 143 16.80 -2.62 21.36
C GLN A 143 18.18 -1.98 21.62
N GLY A 144 18.42 -0.79 21.09
CA GLY A 144 19.68 -0.07 21.23
C GLY A 144 20.73 -0.45 20.18
N GLN A 145 20.34 -1.14 19.11
CA GLN A 145 21.24 -1.48 18.01
C GLN A 145 21.28 -0.35 17.00
N ARG A 146 22.47 -0.10 16.43
CA ARG A 146 22.64 0.89 15.37
C ARG A 146 21.96 0.41 14.09
N VAL A 147 21.19 1.29 13.45
CA VAL A 147 20.60 1.06 12.13
C VAL A 147 21.49 1.78 11.11
N ASP A 148 22.09 1.01 10.20
CA ASP A 148 22.97 1.54 9.14
C ASP A 148 22.11 2.23 8.05
N PRO A 149 22.24 3.56 7.84
CA PRO A 149 21.42 4.28 6.88
C PRO A 149 21.62 3.86 5.42
N ALA A 150 22.78 3.32 5.07
CA ALA A 150 23.09 2.87 3.71
C ALA A 150 22.65 1.43 3.43
N ARG A 151 22.37 0.64 4.47
CA ARG A 151 22.13 -0.82 4.34
C ARG A 151 20.86 -1.31 5.02
N SER A 152 20.16 -0.42 5.71
CA SER A 152 18.96 -0.72 6.48
C SER A 152 17.97 0.44 6.37
N HIS A 153 16.86 0.36 7.10
CA HIS A 153 15.71 1.22 6.90
C HIS A 153 14.85 1.34 8.16
N ALA A 154 13.99 2.34 8.19
CA ALA A 154 12.88 2.40 9.13
C ALA A 154 11.78 1.40 8.71
N SER A 155 11.31 0.57 9.64
CA SER A 155 10.08 -0.21 9.47
C SER A 155 8.88 0.70 9.68
N LEU A 156 7.79 0.47 8.95
CA LEU A 156 6.48 1.00 9.33
C LEU A 156 5.97 0.31 10.61
N GLU A 157 5.31 1.08 11.46
CA GLU A 157 4.91 0.71 12.82
C GLU A 157 3.85 -0.41 12.85
N ARG A 158 4.14 -1.47 13.61
CA ARG A 158 3.23 -2.62 13.78
C ARG A 158 2.83 -2.89 15.22
N THR A 159 3.37 -2.15 16.18
CA THR A 159 3.00 -2.32 17.58
C THR A 159 1.94 -1.31 17.98
N PRO A 160 1.04 -1.63 18.91
CA PRO A 160 0.12 -0.62 19.46
C PRO A 160 0.87 0.59 20.07
N PRO A 161 0.20 1.75 20.18
CA PRO A 161 0.77 2.93 20.83
C PRO A 161 1.06 2.69 22.31
N GLU A 162 2.34 2.70 22.70
CA GLU A 162 2.78 2.52 24.09
C GLU A 162 3.11 3.85 24.78
N ARG A 163 3.06 3.90 26.12
CA ARG A 163 3.58 5.06 26.88
C ARG A 163 5.09 4.97 26.98
N LEU A 164 5.77 6.12 27.02
CA LEU A 164 7.19 6.15 27.33
C LEU A 164 7.43 5.70 28.80
N PRO A 165 8.54 5.00 29.06
CA PRO A 165 8.98 4.73 30.42
C PRO A 165 9.46 6.02 31.11
N ALA A 166 9.85 5.92 32.39
CA ALA A 166 10.29 7.07 33.18
C ALA A 166 11.49 7.81 32.55
N ASP A 167 12.41 7.06 31.94
CA ASP A 167 13.45 7.63 31.06
C ASP A 167 12.97 7.57 29.59
N PRO A 168 12.57 8.69 28.99
CA PRO A 168 12.02 8.72 27.63
C PRO A 168 13.07 8.40 26.54
N TYR A 169 14.35 8.32 26.89
CA TYR A 169 15.45 8.01 25.96
C TYR A 169 16.01 6.60 26.14
N ALA A 170 15.47 5.82 27.09
CA ALA A 170 15.85 4.45 27.30
C ALA A 170 15.51 3.55 26.09
N LYS A 171 16.00 2.31 26.15
CA LYS A 171 15.61 1.26 25.20
C LYS A 171 14.09 1.06 25.25
N SER A 172 13.48 0.86 24.09
CA SER A 172 12.06 0.59 23.93
C SER A 172 11.85 -0.87 23.54
N THR A 173 10.73 -1.45 23.99
CA THR A 173 10.28 -2.78 23.58
C THR A 173 9.74 -2.81 22.16
N ASN A 174 9.46 -1.66 21.55
CA ASN A 174 9.01 -1.53 20.18
C ASN A 174 10.20 -1.74 19.21
N PRO A 175 10.21 -2.82 18.41
CA PRO A 175 11.30 -3.11 17.49
C PRO A 175 11.30 -2.21 16.24
N ASP A 176 10.18 -1.56 15.93
CA ASP A 176 10.02 -0.72 14.73
C ASP A 176 10.46 0.73 14.97
N ALA A 177 10.21 1.25 16.18
CA ALA A 177 10.60 2.59 16.57
C ALA A 177 12.12 2.83 16.50
N VAL A 178 12.49 4.05 16.10
CA VAL A 178 13.88 4.49 15.93
C VAL A 178 14.12 5.75 16.75
N ARG A 179 15.22 5.81 17.48
CA ARG A 179 15.77 7.02 18.07
C ARG A 179 16.85 7.58 17.16
N PHE A 180 16.91 8.90 17.01
CA PHE A 180 18.01 9.56 16.33
C PHE A 180 18.93 10.16 17.37
N VAL A 181 20.13 9.59 17.50
CA VAL A 181 21.20 10.15 18.35
C VAL A 181 22.01 11.13 17.51
N VAL A 182 21.92 12.40 17.89
CA VAL A 182 22.65 13.51 17.29
C VAL A 182 23.98 13.66 18.01
N VAL A 183 25.07 13.65 17.24
CA VAL A 183 26.44 13.73 17.74
C VAL A 183 27.11 14.97 17.18
N ALA A 184 27.58 15.85 18.05
CA ALA A 184 28.29 17.07 17.68
C ALA A 184 29.20 17.54 18.83
N THR A 185 29.90 18.66 18.65
CA THR A 185 30.51 19.33 19.80
C THR A 185 29.40 19.83 20.73
N ARG A 186 29.68 19.99 22.04
CA ARG A 186 28.67 20.42 23.02
C ARG A 186 27.96 21.73 22.66
N GLU A 187 28.69 22.64 22.02
CA GLU A 187 28.22 23.97 21.60
C GLU A 187 27.46 23.93 20.27
N ASP A 188 27.58 22.83 19.52
CA ASP A 188 26.95 22.63 18.21
C ASP A 188 25.79 21.65 18.25
N LEU A 189 25.54 21.00 19.40
CA LEU A 189 24.36 20.18 19.60
C LEU A 189 23.11 21.05 19.56
N PRO A 190 22.19 20.80 18.62
CA PRO A 190 20.93 21.54 18.59
C PRO A 190 20.05 21.12 19.77
N PRO A 191 19.29 22.05 20.39
CA PRO A 191 18.32 21.70 21.43
C PRO A 191 17.05 21.07 20.85
N VAL A 192 16.75 21.36 19.58
CA VAL A 192 15.55 20.92 18.87
C VAL A 192 15.85 20.58 17.42
N VAL A 193 15.13 19.60 16.90
CA VAL A 193 15.19 19.18 15.50
C VAL A 193 13.77 19.04 14.92
N ARG A 194 13.70 18.87 13.60
CA ARG A 194 12.50 18.44 12.88
C ARG A 194 12.76 17.05 12.32
N VAL A 195 11.74 16.18 12.38
CA VAL A 195 11.67 14.95 11.59
C VAL A 195 10.67 15.15 10.46
N THR A 196 11.05 14.84 9.22
CA THR A 196 10.18 14.92 8.04
C THR A 196 9.98 13.54 7.45
N GLY A 197 8.72 13.13 7.29
CA GLY A 197 8.38 11.92 6.56
C GLY A 197 8.05 12.22 5.10
N ARG A 198 8.52 11.36 4.19
CA ARG A 198 8.38 11.53 2.74
C ARG A 198 7.73 10.32 2.08
N ALA A 199 7.10 10.62 0.95
CA ALA A 199 6.67 9.65 -0.04
C ALA A 199 7.86 9.20 -0.91
N PRO A 200 7.76 8.08 -1.65
CA PRO A 200 8.79 7.67 -2.61
C PRO A 200 9.02 8.72 -3.71
N SER A 201 7.99 9.50 -4.04
CA SER A 201 8.07 10.66 -4.94
C SER A 201 8.91 11.83 -4.39
N GLY A 202 9.40 11.75 -3.15
CA GLY A 202 10.09 12.83 -2.46
C GLY A 202 9.16 13.90 -1.89
N ALA A 203 7.86 13.83 -2.17
CA ALA A 203 6.86 14.71 -1.58
C ALA A 203 6.85 14.55 -0.05
N ILE A 204 6.66 15.66 0.65
CA ILE A 204 6.55 15.66 2.11
C ILE A 204 5.15 15.15 2.47
N VAL A 205 5.11 14.08 3.26
CA VAL A 205 3.88 13.48 3.78
C VAL A 205 3.52 14.12 5.11
N ASP A 206 4.51 14.34 5.98
CA ASP A 206 4.29 14.83 7.33
C ASP A 206 5.56 15.43 7.95
N ARG A 207 5.38 16.21 9.03
CA ARG A 207 6.45 16.78 9.84
C ARG A 207 6.15 16.64 11.32
N LEU A 208 7.17 16.29 12.08
CA LEU A 208 7.17 16.29 13.53
C LEU A 208 8.17 17.35 14.01
N GLU A 209 7.64 18.49 14.46
CA GLU A 209 8.42 19.62 14.97
C GLU A 209 7.60 20.49 15.94
N PRO A 210 8.24 21.16 16.93
CA PRO A 210 9.63 20.97 17.33
C PRO A 210 9.82 19.65 18.10
N LEU A 211 10.92 18.95 17.84
CA LEU A 211 11.28 17.74 18.58
C LEU A 211 12.48 18.02 19.50
N MET A 212 12.25 17.93 20.82
CA MET A 212 13.29 18.18 21.82
C MET A 212 14.31 17.05 21.84
N LEU A 213 15.59 17.41 21.96
CA LEU A 213 16.68 16.46 22.17
C LEU A 213 17.09 16.42 23.65
N GLY A 214 17.18 15.22 24.22
CA GLY A 214 17.69 15.01 25.58
C GLY A 214 19.13 14.52 25.56
N ALA A 215 19.95 15.01 26.50
CA ALA A 215 21.32 14.54 26.64
C ALA A 215 21.35 13.05 27.00
N VAL A 216 22.19 12.30 26.30
CA VAL A 216 22.39 10.86 26.52
C VAL A 216 23.89 10.53 26.52
N ALA A 217 24.25 9.35 27.03
CA ALA A 217 25.59 8.81 26.81
C ALA A 217 25.83 8.58 25.31
N CYS A 218 27.02 8.93 24.84
CA CYS A 218 27.39 8.66 23.46
C CYS A 218 27.56 7.15 23.24
N PRO A 219 27.10 6.61 22.08
CA PRO A 219 27.38 5.23 21.69
C PRO A 219 28.88 4.95 21.57
N ASP A 220 29.25 3.67 21.65
CA ASP A 220 30.63 3.24 21.45
C ASP A 220 31.18 3.69 20.09
N GLY A 221 32.45 4.09 20.07
CA GLY A 221 33.13 4.58 18.87
C GLY A 221 32.95 6.07 18.57
N VAL A 222 32.15 6.79 19.36
CA VAL A 222 32.10 8.26 19.31
C VAL A 222 33.29 8.85 20.09
N ASP A 223 33.94 9.87 19.52
CA ASP A 223 35.05 10.57 20.14
C ASP A 223 34.64 11.25 21.47
N ALA A 224 35.48 11.12 22.50
CA ALA A 224 35.20 11.62 23.85
C ALA A 224 35.09 13.16 23.95
N SER A 225 35.57 13.90 22.95
CA SER A 225 35.41 15.36 22.85
C SER A 225 34.03 15.79 22.35
N LEU A 226 33.24 14.86 21.81
CA LEU A 226 31.88 15.09 21.32
C LEU A 226 30.85 14.84 22.42
N ALA A 227 29.65 15.36 22.19
CA ALA A 227 28.49 15.17 23.06
C ALA A 227 27.34 14.60 22.22
N CYS A 228 26.42 13.91 22.90
CA CYS A 228 25.29 13.26 22.26
C CYS A 228 23.97 13.68 22.88
N ALA A 229 22.98 13.89 22.02
CA ALA A 229 21.59 14.12 22.41
C ALA A 229 20.68 13.24 21.55
N SER A 230 19.59 12.73 22.12
CA SER A 230 18.69 11.78 21.46
C SER A 230 17.28 12.33 21.38
N THR A 231 16.58 11.96 20.32
CA THR A 231 15.12 12.00 20.32
C THR A 231 14.57 10.91 21.24
N ALA A 232 13.33 11.07 21.71
CA ALA A 232 12.54 9.91 22.15
C ALA A 232 12.32 8.94 20.96
N PRO A 233 11.96 7.67 21.19
CA PRO A 233 11.66 6.71 20.12
C PRO A 233 10.56 7.22 19.18
N ILE A 234 10.95 7.48 17.93
CA ILE A 234 10.09 7.92 16.84
C ILE A 234 9.47 6.71 16.15
N ARG A 235 8.14 6.76 16.01
CA ARG A 235 7.33 5.77 15.30
C ARG A 235 7.10 6.27 13.88
N VAL A 236 7.48 5.49 12.90
CA VAL A 236 7.19 5.77 11.49
C VAL A 236 5.89 5.07 11.15
N VAL A 237 4.83 5.84 10.96
CA VAL A 237 3.46 5.29 10.91
C VAL A 237 2.87 5.43 9.50
N PRO A 238 2.02 4.50 9.06
CA PRO A 238 1.50 4.54 7.70
C PRO A 238 0.30 5.50 7.56
N ASP A 239 -0.48 5.70 8.62
CA ASP A 239 -1.73 6.46 8.57
C ASP A 239 -1.91 7.51 9.68
N GLU A 240 -3.01 8.26 9.57
CA GLU A 240 -3.35 9.37 10.46
C GLU A 240 -3.87 8.95 11.84
N ILE A 241 -4.45 7.75 11.97
CA ILE A 241 -4.95 7.24 13.24
C ILE A 241 -3.75 7.04 14.18
N ASP A 242 -2.71 6.35 13.70
CA ASP A 242 -1.48 6.16 14.48
C ASP A 242 -0.71 7.47 14.68
N ARG A 243 -0.71 8.35 13.67
CA ARG A 243 -0.06 9.67 13.76
C ARG A 243 -0.65 10.57 14.84
N ASN A 244 -1.97 10.52 14.99
CA ASN A 244 -2.73 11.40 15.89
C ASN A 244 -3.05 10.74 17.23
N HIS A 245 -2.62 9.50 17.45
CA HIS A 245 -2.94 8.77 18.67
C HIS A 245 -2.43 9.52 19.92
N PRO A 246 -3.29 9.83 20.92
CA PRO A 246 -2.95 10.74 22.03
C PRO A 246 -1.68 10.38 22.81
N THR A 247 -1.39 9.09 22.93
CA THR A 247 -0.22 8.57 23.67
C THR A 247 1.12 8.80 22.95
N VAL A 248 1.12 9.02 21.63
CA VAL A 248 2.34 8.99 20.80
C VAL A 248 2.42 10.08 19.74
N ARG A 249 1.44 10.98 19.64
CA ARG A 249 1.36 12.02 18.60
C ARG A 249 2.58 12.96 18.52
N ASP A 250 3.32 13.09 19.61
CA ASP A 250 4.55 13.89 19.74
C ASP A 250 5.82 13.12 19.33
N ARG A 251 5.66 11.84 18.97
CA ARG A 251 6.73 10.93 18.56
C ARG A 251 6.30 9.99 17.43
N SER A 252 5.27 10.34 16.68
CA SER A 252 4.82 9.65 15.48
C SER A 252 4.96 10.57 14.28
N VAL A 253 5.50 10.06 13.18
CA VAL A 253 5.62 10.76 11.90
C VAL A 253 5.12 9.86 10.78
N ARG A 254 4.29 10.38 9.88
CA ARG A 254 3.83 9.61 8.72
C ARG A 254 4.89 9.55 7.63
N ALA A 255 5.12 8.37 7.09
CA ALA A 255 5.88 8.18 5.87
C ALA A 255 5.27 7.02 5.07
N GLU A 256 5.68 6.89 3.81
CA GLU A 256 5.18 5.84 2.92
C GLU A 256 6.27 4.79 2.66
N LEU A 257 5.85 3.56 2.35
CA LEU A 257 6.73 2.48 1.92
C LEU A 257 7.50 2.89 0.64
N GLY A 258 8.83 2.84 0.69
CA GLY A 258 9.70 3.36 -0.38
C GLY A 258 10.08 4.84 -0.21
N GLY A 259 9.47 5.53 0.76
CA GLY A 259 9.79 6.88 1.17
C GLY A 259 10.96 6.96 2.15
N ALA A 260 11.05 8.06 2.89
CA ALA A 260 12.13 8.30 3.84
C ALA A 260 11.66 9.05 5.09
N VAL A 261 12.47 8.99 6.13
CA VAL A 261 12.36 9.82 7.33
C VAL A 261 13.68 10.57 7.51
N GLU A 262 13.61 11.89 7.48
CA GLU A 262 14.77 12.78 7.46
C GLU A 262 14.79 13.67 8.70
N LEU A 263 15.97 13.83 9.29
CA LEU A 263 16.23 14.75 10.38
C LEU A 263 16.81 16.05 9.84
N ALA A 264 16.33 17.20 10.32
CA ALA A 264 16.84 18.51 9.95
C ALA A 264 16.81 19.47 11.15
N LEU A 265 17.58 20.56 11.07
CA LEU A 265 17.37 21.67 11.98
C LEU A 265 16.03 22.35 11.69
N ILE A 266 15.40 22.97 12.69
CA ILE A 266 14.14 23.70 12.47
C ILE A 266 14.36 24.91 11.55
N SER A 267 15.48 25.62 11.77
CA SER A 267 15.86 26.84 11.05
C SER A 267 16.47 26.61 9.68
N ASP A 268 16.76 25.36 9.31
CA ASP A 268 17.40 25.00 8.04
C ASP A 268 16.54 23.98 7.29
N VAL A 269 16.58 24.03 5.97
CA VAL A 269 15.95 23.02 5.12
C VAL A 269 16.90 21.84 4.85
N ARG A 270 18.19 21.98 5.15
CA ARG A 270 19.19 20.92 4.97
C ARG A 270 18.95 19.74 5.89
N LYS A 271 19.09 18.56 5.30
CA LYS A 271 19.07 17.26 5.96
C LYS A 271 20.37 17.09 6.77
N LEU A 272 20.22 16.57 7.97
CA LEU A 272 21.32 16.17 8.86
C LEU A 272 21.63 14.67 8.73
N GLY A 273 20.64 13.89 8.31
CA GLY A 273 20.69 12.44 8.09
C GLY A 273 19.28 11.87 8.01
N GLY A 274 19.13 10.61 7.60
CA GLY A 274 17.82 9.99 7.47
C GLY A 274 17.87 8.47 7.36
N LEU A 275 16.69 7.87 7.15
CA LEU A 275 16.51 6.45 6.82
C LEU A 275 15.48 6.32 5.70
N ARG A 276 15.71 5.39 4.77
CA ARG A 276 14.64 4.91 3.87
C ARG A 276 13.58 4.16 4.66
N VAL A 277 12.37 4.03 4.14
CA VAL A 277 11.24 3.32 4.77
C VAL A 277 10.94 2.05 3.99
N ALA A 278 10.95 0.90 4.66
CA ALA A 278 10.59 -0.38 4.05
C ALA A 278 9.84 -1.29 5.04
N GLY A 279 9.70 -2.58 4.70
CA GLY A 279 9.09 -3.57 5.56
C GLY A 279 9.90 -3.88 6.83
N PRO A 280 9.56 -4.94 7.55
CA PRO A 280 10.20 -5.29 8.81
C PRO A 280 11.72 -5.49 8.69
N ARG A 281 12.52 -4.74 9.45
CA ARG A 281 13.99 -4.95 9.54
C ARG A 281 14.38 -6.35 10.02
N ALA A 282 13.55 -6.97 10.85
CA ALA A 282 13.78 -8.30 11.40
C ALA A 282 12.55 -9.18 11.17
N SER A 283 12.76 -10.34 10.57
CA SER A 283 11.76 -11.39 10.40
C SER A 283 12.44 -12.77 10.34
N PRO A 284 11.69 -13.88 10.44
CA PRO A 284 12.23 -15.22 10.21
C PRO A 284 12.86 -15.44 8.83
N LEU A 285 12.56 -14.57 7.85
CA LEU A 285 13.14 -14.61 6.50
C LEU A 285 14.31 -13.62 6.32
N GLY A 286 14.74 -12.94 7.39
CA GLY A 286 15.65 -11.78 7.31
C GLY A 286 14.90 -10.46 7.11
N PRO A 287 15.62 -9.36 6.83
CA PRO A 287 14.99 -8.06 6.57
C PRO A 287 14.07 -8.12 5.35
N LEU A 288 12.85 -7.63 5.52
CA LEU A 288 11.90 -7.47 4.43
C LEU A 288 12.04 -6.05 3.87
N VAL A 289 12.27 -5.97 2.57
CA VAL A 289 12.42 -4.70 1.86
C VAL A 289 11.06 -4.23 1.35
N ARG A 290 10.86 -4.21 0.04
CA ARG A 290 9.66 -3.72 -0.61
C ARG A 290 9.24 -4.65 -1.75
N TYR A 291 7.95 -4.91 -1.83
CA TYR A 291 7.30 -5.84 -2.75
C TYR A 291 6.04 -5.20 -3.33
N ARG A 292 5.70 -5.60 -4.55
CA ARG A 292 4.51 -5.13 -5.26
C ARG A 292 3.58 -6.28 -5.61
N GLY A 293 2.31 -6.14 -5.24
CA GLY A 293 1.20 -6.92 -5.78
C GLY A 293 0.48 -6.16 -6.90
N VAL A 294 -0.19 -6.88 -7.79
CA VAL A 294 -0.97 -6.28 -8.88
C VAL A 294 -2.44 -6.60 -8.67
N LEU A 295 -3.26 -5.55 -8.53
CA LEU A 295 -4.70 -5.66 -8.39
C LEU A 295 -5.40 -5.30 -9.69
N ARG A 296 -6.42 -6.08 -10.06
CA ARG A 296 -7.36 -5.77 -11.14
C ARG A 296 -8.75 -5.60 -10.52
N VAL A 297 -9.23 -4.36 -10.48
CA VAL A 297 -10.46 -4.01 -9.77
C VAL A 297 -11.63 -3.94 -10.74
N PHE A 298 -12.71 -4.66 -10.44
CA PHE A 298 -13.94 -4.65 -11.20
C PHE A 298 -15.08 -4.11 -10.35
N LEU A 299 -15.70 -3.02 -10.78
CA LEU A 299 -16.90 -2.47 -10.15
C LEU A 299 -18.12 -2.96 -10.93
N VAL A 300 -18.87 -3.91 -10.36
CA VAL A 300 -19.96 -4.58 -11.05
C VAL A 300 -21.28 -3.84 -10.80
N ARG A 301 -21.92 -3.40 -11.88
CA ARG A 301 -23.24 -2.77 -11.82
C ARG A 301 -24.29 -3.78 -11.35
N PRO A 302 -25.36 -3.36 -10.66
CA PRO A 302 -26.43 -4.25 -10.24
C PRO A 302 -27.21 -4.87 -11.42
N ARG A 303 -27.28 -4.14 -12.54
CA ARG A 303 -27.95 -4.56 -13.78
C ARG A 303 -27.27 -3.90 -14.98
N PRO A 304 -27.41 -4.47 -16.19
CA PRO A 304 -26.81 -3.89 -17.39
C PRO A 304 -27.21 -2.42 -17.61
N GLY A 305 -26.22 -1.55 -17.80
CA GLY A 305 -26.39 -0.10 -17.97
C GLY A 305 -26.90 0.65 -16.72
N GLY A 306 -26.95 0.00 -15.55
CA GLY A 306 -27.30 0.62 -14.28
C GLY A 306 -26.19 1.54 -13.73
N PRO A 307 -26.39 2.20 -12.57
CA PRO A 307 -25.32 2.94 -11.90
C PRO A 307 -24.24 1.98 -11.33
N PRO A 308 -23.01 2.45 -11.07
CA PRO A 308 -22.00 1.65 -10.38
C PRO A 308 -22.42 1.34 -8.93
N PRO A 309 -21.79 0.35 -8.26
CA PRO A 309 -22.18 -0.08 -6.91
C PRO A 309 -21.96 1.01 -5.85
N VAL A 310 -21.07 1.97 -6.11
CA VAL A 310 -20.70 3.08 -5.22
C VAL A 310 -20.47 4.38 -6.00
N GLY A 311 -20.29 5.51 -5.29
CA GLY A 311 -19.82 6.76 -5.91
C GLY A 311 -20.85 7.57 -6.69
N GLY A 312 -22.06 7.04 -6.92
CA GLY A 312 -23.16 7.73 -7.60
C GLY A 312 -23.03 7.74 -9.13
N ASP A 313 -21.84 7.97 -9.65
CA ASP A 313 -21.47 7.84 -11.07
C ASP A 313 -20.12 7.11 -11.22
N ASP A 314 -19.75 6.83 -12.47
CA ASP A 314 -18.56 6.05 -12.81
C ASP A 314 -17.26 6.71 -12.31
N ALA A 315 -17.15 8.03 -12.41
CA ALA A 315 -15.97 8.77 -11.96
C ALA A 315 -15.82 8.71 -10.44
N GLY A 316 -16.93 8.93 -9.71
CA GLY A 316 -16.98 8.81 -8.26
C GLY A 316 -16.67 7.40 -7.79
N ALA A 317 -17.16 6.38 -8.51
CA ALA A 317 -16.89 4.97 -8.19
C ALA A 317 -15.40 4.64 -8.30
N MET A 318 -14.74 5.10 -9.37
CA MET A 318 -13.29 4.92 -9.54
C MET A 318 -12.48 5.64 -8.47
N VAL A 319 -12.88 6.85 -8.06
CA VAL A 319 -12.21 7.60 -6.97
C VAL A 319 -12.27 6.82 -5.65
N LEU A 320 -13.44 6.27 -5.29
CA LEU A 320 -13.60 5.48 -4.08
C LEU A 320 -12.79 4.18 -4.11
N ALA A 321 -12.81 3.46 -5.23
CA ALA A 321 -12.03 2.24 -5.40
C ALA A 321 -10.51 2.50 -5.28
N ARG A 322 -10.01 3.60 -5.86
CA ARG A 322 -8.59 3.99 -5.68
C ARG A 322 -8.26 4.33 -4.23
N ALA A 323 -9.16 5.00 -3.53
CA ALA A 323 -8.95 5.35 -2.12
C ALA A 323 -8.86 4.09 -1.24
N ASP A 324 -9.70 3.08 -1.52
CA ASP A 324 -9.68 1.81 -0.80
C ASP A 324 -8.38 1.01 -1.08
N VAL A 325 -7.94 0.93 -2.34
CA VAL A 325 -6.64 0.33 -2.68
C VAL A 325 -5.45 1.06 -2.04
N ALA A 326 -5.52 2.39 -1.96
CA ALA A 326 -4.50 3.18 -1.25
C ALA A 326 -4.47 2.86 0.25
N GLN A 327 -5.65 2.69 0.86
CA GLN A 327 -5.79 2.30 2.26
C GLN A 327 -5.25 0.88 2.51
N ALA A 328 -5.57 -0.07 1.64
CA ALA A 328 -5.01 -1.42 1.72
C ALA A 328 -3.48 -1.41 1.60
N SER A 329 -2.94 -0.63 0.66
CA SER A 329 -1.48 -0.44 0.52
C SER A 329 -0.85 0.18 1.78
N THR A 330 -1.57 1.07 2.46
CA THR A 330 -1.10 1.72 3.68
C THR A 330 -0.92 0.70 4.81
N LEU A 331 -1.88 -0.20 5.01
CA LEU A 331 -1.77 -1.27 6.02
C LEU A 331 -0.72 -2.33 5.65
N TRP A 332 -0.75 -2.81 4.41
CA TRP A 332 0.21 -3.81 3.91
C TRP A 332 1.64 -3.26 3.83
N GLY A 333 1.80 -1.93 3.80
CA GLY A 333 3.09 -1.26 3.89
C GLY A 333 3.90 -1.69 5.11
N ALA A 334 3.23 -2.03 6.22
CA ALA A 334 3.85 -2.59 7.41
C ALA A 334 4.61 -3.91 7.19
N CYS A 335 4.24 -4.66 6.14
CA CYS A 335 4.94 -5.87 5.69
C CYS A 335 5.89 -5.62 4.52
N GLY A 336 6.08 -4.36 4.12
CA GLY A 336 6.82 -4.01 2.90
C GLY A 336 6.05 -4.33 1.62
N VAL A 337 4.72 -4.47 1.67
CA VAL A 337 3.88 -4.76 0.50
C VAL A 337 3.07 -3.52 0.11
N SER A 338 2.99 -3.23 -1.18
CA SER A 338 2.11 -2.21 -1.74
C SER A 338 1.51 -2.68 -3.06
N PHE A 339 0.38 -2.11 -3.44
CA PHE A 339 -0.30 -2.40 -4.71
C PHE A 339 0.02 -1.36 -5.80
N GLY A 340 1.08 -0.57 -5.59
CA GLY A 340 1.52 0.49 -6.49
C GLY A 340 0.79 1.82 -6.26
N PRO A 341 1.12 2.84 -7.06
CA PRO A 341 0.41 4.12 -7.05
C PRO A 341 -1.07 3.94 -7.38
N PRO A 342 -2.01 4.49 -6.59
CA PRO A 342 -3.45 4.32 -6.84
C PRO A 342 -3.92 4.81 -8.23
N ALA A 343 -3.18 5.74 -8.82
CA ALA A 343 -3.45 6.24 -10.17
C ALA A 343 -3.19 5.19 -11.27
N GLU A 344 -2.30 4.23 -11.02
CA GLU A 344 -1.93 3.15 -11.93
C GLU A 344 -2.79 1.89 -11.76
N THR A 345 -3.59 1.81 -10.70
CA THR A 345 -4.47 0.66 -10.48
C THR A 345 -5.45 0.50 -11.64
N GLU A 346 -5.51 -0.70 -12.21
CA GLU A 346 -6.50 -1.06 -13.23
C GLU A 346 -7.87 -1.17 -12.57
N ILE A 347 -8.79 -0.29 -12.96
CA ILE A 347 -10.16 -0.25 -12.45
C ILE A 347 -11.11 -0.20 -13.63
N THR A 348 -11.96 -1.21 -13.73
CA THR A 348 -12.95 -1.34 -14.80
C THR A 348 -14.35 -1.41 -14.21
N ILE A 349 -15.28 -0.61 -14.74
CA ILE A 349 -16.69 -0.70 -14.39
C ILE A 349 -17.35 -1.61 -15.42
N VAL A 350 -18.03 -2.66 -14.97
CA VAL A 350 -18.59 -3.70 -15.83
C VAL A 350 -20.07 -3.91 -15.54
N ASP A 351 -20.81 -4.32 -16.57
CA ASP A 351 -22.14 -4.89 -16.41
C ASP A 351 -22.03 -6.31 -15.81
N PRO A 352 -23.05 -6.80 -15.09
CA PRO A 352 -23.06 -8.20 -14.67
C PRO A 352 -23.02 -9.09 -15.92
N PRO A 353 -22.20 -10.14 -15.93
CA PRO A 353 -22.01 -10.94 -17.13
C PRO A 353 -23.29 -11.66 -17.50
N ARG A 354 -23.55 -11.75 -18.81
CA ARG A 354 -24.65 -12.57 -19.31
C ARG A 354 -24.40 -14.04 -18.95
N PRO A 355 -25.44 -14.86 -18.79
CA PRO A 355 -25.27 -16.28 -18.52
C PRO A 355 -24.42 -16.95 -19.60
N HIS A 356 -23.32 -17.56 -19.21
CA HIS A 356 -22.34 -18.17 -20.13
C HIS A 356 -21.73 -19.47 -19.58
N LEU A 357 -22.23 -19.93 -18.44
CA LEU A 357 -21.71 -21.06 -17.69
C LEU A 357 -22.83 -22.07 -17.44
N VAL A 358 -22.54 -23.35 -17.62
CA VAL A 358 -23.39 -24.47 -17.16
C VAL A 358 -22.64 -25.26 -16.10
N ALA A 359 -23.18 -25.35 -14.89
CA ALA A 359 -22.63 -26.15 -13.81
C ALA A 359 -23.32 -27.51 -13.77
N LEU A 360 -22.55 -28.60 -13.86
CA LEU A 360 -23.02 -29.97 -13.78
C LEU A 360 -22.79 -30.49 -12.35
N GLY A 361 -23.82 -31.12 -11.77
CA GLY A 361 -23.81 -31.56 -10.38
C GLY A 361 -23.79 -30.38 -9.39
N CYS A 362 -24.46 -29.29 -9.72
CA CYS A 362 -24.44 -28.03 -8.95
C CYS A 362 -24.93 -28.14 -7.51
N ASP A 363 -25.70 -29.18 -7.15
CA ASP A 363 -26.14 -29.41 -5.77
C ASP A 363 -25.16 -30.32 -5.02
N HIS A 364 -25.17 -31.62 -5.32
CA HIS A 364 -24.45 -32.64 -4.56
C HIS A 364 -23.39 -33.40 -5.37
N GLY A 365 -23.14 -33.03 -6.63
CA GLY A 365 -22.17 -33.72 -7.49
C GLY A 365 -22.49 -35.20 -7.77
N LEU A 366 -23.77 -35.58 -7.73
CA LEU A 366 -24.17 -36.97 -7.98
C LEU A 366 -23.92 -37.38 -9.45
N PRO A 367 -23.49 -38.63 -9.70
CA PRO A 367 -23.37 -39.15 -11.06
C PRO A 367 -24.75 -39.37 -11.69
N ALA A 368 -24.81 -39.35 -13.02
CA ALA A 368 -26.04 -39.54 -13.77
C ALA A 368 -26.71 -40.89 -13.48
N ALA A 369 -28.05 -40.88 -13.35
CA ALA A 369 -28.85 -42.10 -13.29
C ALA A 369 -28.84 -42.85 -14.63
N GLY A 370 -28.65 -42.11 -15.73
CA GLY A 370 -28.59 -42.61 -17.10
C GLY A 370 -29.92 -42.45 -17.83
N GLY A 371 -29.84 -42.23 -19.15
CA GLY A 371 -31.01 -42.06 -20.03
C GLY A 371 -31.65 -40.67 -19.98
N GLY A 372 -31.27 -39.82 -19.01
CA GLY A 372 -31.61 -38.40 -18.98
C GLY A 372 -30.80 -37.58 -19.98
N LYS A 373 -31.27 -36.35 -20.25
CA LYS A 373 -30.59 -35.41 -21.15
C LYS A 373 -30.23 -34.12 -20.42
N VAL A 374 -29.06 -33.58 -20.73
CA VAL A 374 -28.71 -32.18 -20.44
C VAL A 374 -28.94 -31.37 -21.71
N ARG A 375 -29.70 -30.28 -21.60
CA ARG A 375 -30.16 -29.46 -22.73
C ARG A 375 -29.95 -27.98 -22.41
N VAL A 376 -29.34 -27.26 -23.34
CA VAL A 376 -29.13 -25.81 -23.26
C VAL A 376 -29.28 -25.18 -24.63
N ARG A 377 -29.52 -23.87 -24.65
CA ARG A 377 -29.42 -23.04 -25.85
C ARG A 377 -28.18 -22.17 -25.75
N VAL A 378 -27.33 -22.18 -26.77
CA VAL A 378 -26.15 -21.31 -26.85
C VAL A 378 -26.32 -20.35 -28.01
N ASP A 379 -26.40 -19.05 -27.72
CA ASP A 379 -26.78 -17.98 -28.67
C ASP A 379 -27.99 -18.40 -29.53
N GLY A 380 -29.01 -18.96 -28.88
CA GLY A 380 -30.25 -19.42 -29.52
C GLY A 380 -30.22 -20.82 -30.15
N ARG A 381 -29.04 -21.45 -30.30
CA ARG A 381 -28.91 -22.81 -30.86
C ARG A 381 -29.11 -23.88 -29.79
N GLU A 382 -30.07 -24.77 -29.98
CA GLU A 382 -30.33 -25.86 -29.04
C GLU A 382 -29.27 -26.96 -29.14
N ILE A 383 -28.77 -27.39 -27.98
CA ILE A 383 -27.75 -28.41 -27.80
C ILE A 383 -28.25 -29.36 -26.73
N ALA A 384 -28.27 -30.64 -27.06
CA ALA A 384 -28.77 -31.69 -26.17
C ALA A 384 -27.80 -32.88 -26.19
N VAL A 385 -27.47 -33.37 -24.99
CA VAL A 385 -26.62 -34.55 -24.81
C VAL A 385 -27.32 -35.53 -23.87
N THR A 386 -27.31 -36.82 -24.24
CA THR A 386 -27.82 -37.89 -23.37
C THR A 386 -26.70 -38.34 -22.44
N MET A 387 -27.01 -38.51 -21.16
CA MET A 387 -26.04 -38.96 -20.16
C MET A 387 -26.13 -40.48 -19.97
N GLU A 388 -24.97 -41.12 -19.94
CA GLU A 388 -24.87 -42.53 -19.60
C GLU A 388 -24.98 -42.74 -18.09
N LYS A 389 -25.43 -43.92 -17.68
CA LYS A 389 -25.53 -44.26 -16.27
C LYS A 389 -24.13 -44.24 -15.63
N GLY A 390 -24.01 -43.56 -14.49
CA GLY A 390 -22.77 -43.48 -13.74
C GLY A 390 -21.79 -42.42 -14.23
N THR A 391 -22.12 -41.65 -15.28
CA THR A 391 -21.28 -40.52 -15.72
C THR A 391 -21.18 -39.48 -14.58
N ALA A 392 -19.97 -39.25 -14.07
CA ALA A 392 -19.71 -38.24 -13.05
C ALA A 392 -19.84 -36.82 -13.63
N PRO A 393 -20.06 -35.76 -12.79
CA PRO A 393 -20.15 -34.37 -13.26
C PRO A 393 -19.04 -33.94 -14.22
N ALA A 394 -17.78 -34.26 -13.92
CA ALA A 394 -16.65 -33.96 -14.80
C ALA A 394 -16.72 -34.67 -16.16
N GLY A 395 -17.23 -35.91 -16.19
CA GLY A 395 -17.50 -36.62 -17.45
C GLY A 395 -18.61 -35.96 -18.25
N ALA A 396 -19.71 -35.61 -17.58
CA ALA A 396 -20.87 -34.95 -18.20
C ALA A 396 -20.50 -33.58 -18.77
N ALA A 397 -19.69 -32.80 -18.05
CA ALA A 397 -19.19 -31.50 -18.49
C ALA A 397 -18.35 -31.62 -19.78
N ARG A 398 -17.47 -32.64 -19.88
CA ARG A 398 -16.68 -32.88 -21.11
C ARG A 398 -17.54 -33.32 -22.29
N VAL A 399 -18.57 -34.12 -22.06
CA VAL A 399 -19.54 -34.50 -23.10
C VAL A 399 -20.30 -33.27 -23.60
N LEU A 400 -20.83 -32.45 -22.69
CA LEU A 400 -21.53 -31.22 -23.05
C LEU A 400 -20.59 -30.23 -23.77
N ALA A 401 -19.38 -30.03 -23.27
CA ALA A 401 -18.38 -29.16 -23.90
C ALA A 401 -18.05 -29.60 -25.33
N THR A 402 -17.93 -30.91 -25.58
CA THR A 402 -17.68 -31.46 -26.93
C THR A 402 -18.86 -31.16 -27.87
N ALA A 403 -20.09 -31.30 -27.38
CA ALA A 403 -21.29 -30.97 -28.17
C ALA A 403 -21.38 -29.46 -28.48
N ILE A 404 -21.04 -28.61 -27.50
CA ILE A 404 -20.96 -27.15 -27.67
C ILE A 404 -19.87 -26.75 -28.66
N ALA A 405 -18.69 -27.36 -28.57
CA ALA A 405 -17.61 -27.15 -29.53
C ALA A 405 -18.00 -27.56 -30.95
N SER A 406 -18.68 -28.70 -31.09
CA SER A 406 -19.22 -29.19 -32.37
C SER A 406 -20.30 -28.25 -32.95
N ALA A 407 -20.98 -27.49 -32.09
CA ALA A 407 -21.93 -26.46 -32.49
C ALA A 407 -21.27 -25.13 -32.91
N GLY A 408 -19.93 -25.04 -32.88
CA GLY A 408 -19.15 -23.91 -33.39
C GLY A 408 -18.68 -22.90 -32.32
N PHE A 409 -18.90 -23.20 -31.04
CA PHE A 409 -18.47 -22.37 -29.91
C PHE A 409 -17.13 -22.85 -29.33
N VAL A 410 -16.55 -22.08 -28.43
CA VAL A 410 -15.42 -22.49 -27.60
C VAL A 410 -15.98 -22.89 -26.24
N ALA A 411 -15.70 -24.11 -25.79
CA ALA A 411 -16.13 -24.60 -24.49
C ALA A 411 -14.92 -25.00 -23.64
N ARG A 412 -14.83 -24.46 -22.42
CA ARG A 412 -13.79 -24.79 -21.44
C ARG A 412 -14.45 -25.49 -20.25
N VAL A 413 -13.92 -26.64 -19.85
CA VAL A 413 -14.33 -27.33 -18.62
C VAL A 413 -13.47 -26.86 -17.46
N SER A 414 -14.09 -26.62 -16.31
CA SER A 414 -13.43 -26.25 -15.06
C SER A 414 -14.03 -27.10 -13.94
N ASP A 415 -13.25 -28.04 -13.42
CA ASP A 415 -13.66 -28.96 -12.37
C ASP A 415 -13.49 -28.28 -11.00
N ASN A 416 -14.53 -28.31 -10.16
CA ASN A 416 -14.53 -27.66 -8.85
C ASN A 416 -14.26 -28.68 -7.73
N ALA A 417 -13.80 -28.19 -6.58
CA ALA A 417 -13.60 -29.00 -5.40
C ALA A 417 -14.92 -29.62 -4.89
N THR A 418 -14.80 -30.67 -4.07
CA THR A 418 -15.98 -31.28 -3.44
C THR A 418 -16.37 -30.47 -2.21
N ILE A 419 -17.60 -29.96 -2.20
CA ILE A 419 -18.17 -29.25 -1.05
C ILE A 419 -18.47 -30.22 0.10
N ALA A 420 -18.63 -29.73 1.33
CA ALA A 420 -18.80 -30.58 2.52
C ALA A 420 -20.03 -31.51 2.43
N ALA A 421 -21.12 -31.04 1.83
CA ALA A 421 -22.35 -31.81 1.59
C ALA A 421 -22.39 -32.56 0.24
N GLY A 422 -21.27 -32.58 -0.49
CA GLY A 422 -21.18 -33.11 -1.85
C GLY A 422 -20.70 -34.56 -1.88
N ALA A 423 -21.30 -35.37 -2.76
CA ALA A 423 -20.80 -36.72 -3.04
C ALA A 423 -19.54 -36.68 -3.94
N ARG A 424 -19.46 -35.66 -4.83
CA ARG A 424 -18.31 -35.35 -5.70
C ARG A 424 -18.27 -33.85 -5.99
N GLY A 425 -17.17 -33.37 -6.56
CA GLY A 425 -17.07 -32.02 -7.11
C GLY A 425 -18.01 -31.79 -8.29
N SER A 426 -18.52 -30.56 -8.39
CA SER A 426 -19.24 -30.09 -9.57
C SER A 426 -18.25 -29.74 -10.70
N SER A 427 -18.75 -29.59 -11.92
CA SER A 427 -17.92 -29.17 -13.05
C SER A 427 -18.64 -28.14 -13.89
N ASP A 428 -17.97 -27.04 -14.19
CA ASP A 428 -18.51 -25.96 -15.00
C ASP A 428 -18.07 -26.09 -16.45
N VAL A 429 -18.98 -25.77 -17.37
CA VAL A 429 -18.72 -25.59 -18.80
C VAL A 429 -18.90 -24.13 -19.13
N LEU A 430 -17.77 -23.42 -19.32
CA LEU A 430 -17.76 -22.04 -19.76
C LEU A 430 -17.87 -22.00 -21.28
N VAL A 431 -18.77 -21.17 -21.80
CA VAL A 431 -19.06 -21.08 -23.22
C VAL A 431 -18.71 -19.69 -23.74
N ARG A 432 -17.80 -19.65 -24.73
CA ARG A 432 -17.37 -18.42 -25.40
C ARG A 432 -17.60 -18.53 -26.90
N ARG A 433 -17.81 -17.38 -27.54
CA ARG A 433 -17.76 -17.25 -28.99
C ARG A 433 -16.31 -17.37 -29.45
N LYS A 434 -16.10 -17.61 -30.75
CA LYS A 434 -14.75 -17.64 -31.34
C LYS A 434 -13.99 -16.31 -31.18
N SER A 435 -14.70 -15.21 -30.96
CA SER A 435 -14.11 -13.90 -30.66
C SER A 435 -13.53 -13.79 -29.24
N GLY A 436 -13.76 -14.79 -28.37
CA GLY A 436 -13.38 -14.76 -26.95
C GLY A 436 -14.49 -14.26 -26.02
N GLU A 437 -15.50 -13.57 -26.55
CA GLU A 437 -16.63 -13.05 -25.76
C GLU A 437 -17.49 -14.17 -25.15
N PRO A 438 -18.02 -14.00 -23.92
CA PRO A 438 -19.02 -14.92 -23.35
C PRO A 438 -20.23 -15.09 -24.28
N ALA A 439 -20.55 -16.35 -24.60
CA ALA A 439 -21.74 -16.71 -25.36
C ALA A 439 -22.96 -16.76 -24.43
N LEU A 440 -24.14 -16.37 -24.91
CA LEU A 440 -25.35 -16.44 -24.11
C LEU A 440 -25.80 -17.90 -23.97
N VAL A 441 -25.89 -18.40 -22.76
CA VAL A 441 -26.38 -19.74 -22.41
C VAL A 441 -27.73 -19.63 -21.74
N GLU A 442 -28.74 -20.26 -22.33
CA GLU A 442 -30.12 -20.21 -21.90
C GLU A 442 -30.67 -21.62 -21.63
N PRO A 443 -31.73 -21.73 -20.82
CA PRO A 443 -32.46 -22.99 -20.69
C PRO A 443 -33.03 -23.42 -22.06
N PRO A 444 -33.38 -24.71 -22.22
CA PRO A 444 -34.08 -25.15 -23.42
C PRO A 444 -35.43 -24.45 -23.54
N ALA A 445 -35.98 -24.38 -24.76
CA ALA A 445 -37.27 -23.72 -25.00
C ALA A 445 -38.43 -24.36 -24.21
N SER A 446 -38.30 -25.63 -23.82
CA SER A 446 -39.27 -26.32 -22.96
C SER A 446 -38.62 -27.37 -22.05
N GLY A 447 -39.18 -27.52 -20.85
CA GLY A 447 -38.73 -28.44 -19.82
C GLY A 447 -37.43 -28.01 -19.12
N PRO A 448 -36.87 -28.86 -18.24
CA PRO A 448 -35.70 -28.51 -17.44
C PRO A 448 -34.39 -28.63 -18.24
N VAL A 449 -33.33 -28.00 -17.71
CA VAL A 449 -31.95 -28.09 -18.22
C VAL A 449 -31.44 -29.52 -18.14
N SER A 450 -31.67 -30.22 -17.02
CA SER A 450 -31.43 -31.66 -16.90
C SER A 450 -32.74 -32.41 -16.72
N THR A 451 -32.94 -33.48 -17.48
CA THR A 451 -34.01 -34.48 -17.24
C THR A 451 -33.47 -35.76 -16.59
N ASP A 452 -32.20 -35.80 -16.21
CA ASP A 452 -31.63 -36.91 -15.44
C ASP A 452 -32.10 -36.80 -13.98
N ALA A 453 -32.45 -37.94 -13.37
CA ALA A 453 -33.01 -37.96 -12.03
C ALA A 453 -31.99 -37.67 -10.91
N LEU A 454 -30.69 -37.78 -11.20
CA LEU A 454 -29.61 -37.56 -10.22
C LEU A 454 -28.64 -36.46 -10.64
N LEU A 455 -28.24 -36.40 -11.91
CA LEU A 455 -27.31 -35.38 -12.37
C LEU A 455 -28.05 -34.06 -12.59
N THR A 456 -27.86 -33.12 -11.67
CA THR A 456 -28.40 -31.76 -11.80
C THR A 456 -27.54 -30.90 -12.72
N ALA A 457 -28.16 -29.90 -13.33
CA ALA A 457 -27.49 -28.94 -14.20
C ALA A 457 -28.09 -27.56 -13.99
N CYS A 458 -27.24 -26.60 -13.66
CA CYS A 458 -27.60 -25.22 -13.39
C CYS A 458 -26.96 -24.29 -14.43
N ILE A 459 -27.65 -23.23 -14.81
CA ILE A 459 -27.07 -22.16 -15.64
C ILE A 459 -26.61 -21.06 -14.71
N GLY A 460 -25.34 -20.67 -14.81
CA GLY A 460 -24.77 -19.58 -14.02
C GLY A 460 -25.35 -18.25 -14.48
N ARG A 461 -26.22 -17.68 -13.63
CA ARG A 461 -26.82 -16.36 -13.80
C ARG A 461 -26.26 -15.47 -12.70
N VAL A 462 -25.96 -14.23 -13.05
CA VAL A 462 -25.52 -13.20 -12.10
C VAL A 462 -26.63 -12.16 -12.01
N GLU A 463 -27.36 -12.17 -10.90
CA GLU A 463 -28.50 -11.30 -10.60
C GLU A 463 -28.21 -10.54 -9.30
N LEU A 464 -27.77 -9.29 -9.41
CA LEU A 464 -27.26 -8.51 -8.27
C LEU A 464 -28.31 -7.57 -7.66
N GLU A 465 -29.59 -7.71 -8.05
CA GLU A 465 -30.67 -6.84 -7.55
C GLU A 465 -31.07 -7.19 -6.11
N ASP A 466 -31.04 -8.47 -5.74
CA ASP A 466 -31.22 -8.99 -4.37
C ASP A 466 -29.91 -9.31 -3.65
N GLY A 467 -28.78 -9.12 -4.35
CA GLY A 467 -27.43 -9.32 -3.84
C GLY A 467 -26.79 -10.59 -4.39
N LEU A 468 -25.46 -10.63 -4.41
CA LEU A 468 -24.72 -11.80 -4.86
C LEU A 468 -24.97 -12.98 -3.91
N GLN A 469 -25.41 -14.13 -4.44
CA GLN A 469 -25.44 -15.35 -3.67
C GLN A 469 -24.01 -15.78 -3.33
N HIS A 470 -23.70 -15.76 -2.03
CA HIS A 470 -22.36 -16.03 -1.56
C HIS A 470 -22.21 -17.38 -0.87
N PHE A 471 -20.99 -17.90 -0.84
CA PHE A 471 -20.71 -19.16 -0.18
C PHE A 471 -20.84 -19.06 1.35
N ASN A 472 -21.05 -20.20 1.99
CA ASN A 472 -20.90 -20.40 3.42
C ASN A 472 -19.83 -21.48 3.68
N ASP A 473 -19.67 -21.90 4.92
CA ASP A 473 -18.64 -22.86 5.32
C ASP A 473 -18.76 -24.22 4.59
N ILE A 474 -19.93 -24.57 4.06
CA ILE A 474 -20.16 -25.83 3.33
C ILE A 474 -19.53 -25.80 1.94
N ASP A 475 -19.59 -24.66 1.26
CA ASP A 475 -19.23 -24.51 -0.15
C ASP A 475 -18.11 -23.51 -0.44
N ALA A 476 -17.50 -22.90 0.57
CA ALA A 476 -16.37 -21.95 0.44
C ALA A 476 -15.27 -22.43 -0.52
N ILE A 477 -14.88 -23.70 -0.42
CA ILE A 477 -13.84 -24.31 -1.26
C ILE A 477 -14.16 -24.32 -2.77
N ALA A 478 -15.44 -24.22 -3.13
CA ALA A 478 -15.91 -24.26 -4.52
C ALA A 478 -16.65 -22.99 -4.95
N GLY A 479 -17.13 -22.18 -4.03
CA GLY A 479 -18.05 -21.08 -4.27
C GLY A 479 -19.44 -21.53 -4.74
N THR A 480 -20.35 -20.57 -4.86
CA THR A 480 -21.65 -20.73 -5.47
C THR A 480 -21.56 -20.74 -7.00
N VAL A 481 -22.60 -21.22 -7.68
CA VAL A 481 -22.66 -21.17 -9.15
C VAL A 481 -22.65 -19.73 -9.66
N GLU A 482 -23.26 -18.80 -8.91
CA GLU A 482 -23.33 -17.39 -9.26
C GLU A 482 -21.96 -16.70 -9.15
N GLU A 483 -21.26 -16.88 -8.02
CA GLU A 483 -19.89 -16.36 -7.83
C GLU A 483 -18.95 -16.87 -8.94
N ARG A 484 -18.96 -18.18 -9.20
CA ARG A 484 -18.11 -18.74 -10.25
C ARG A 484 -18.47 -18.20 -11.63
N ALA A 485 -19.74 -17.95 -11.91
CA ALA A 485 -20.14 -17.30 -13.16
C ALA A 485 -19.64 -15.87 -13.24
N LEU A 486 -19.72 -15.09 -12.15
CA LEU A 486 -19.19 -13.74 -12.10
C LEU A 486 -17.66 -13.71 -12.29
N ILE A 487 -16.95 -14.47 -11.46
CA ILE A 487 -15.48 -14.48 -11.42
C ILE A 487 -14.91 -14.98 -12.74
N LYS A 488 -15.39 -16.11 -13.26
CA LYS A 488 -14.85 -16.72 -14.49
C LYS A 488 -15.17 -15.93 -15.77
N ALA A 489 -16.08 -14.96 -15.69
CA ALA A 489 -16.29 -14.00 -16.78
C ALA A 489 -15.17 -12.96 -16.87
N LEU A 490 -14.63 -12.57 -15.70
CA LEU A 490 -13.66 -11.48 -15.52
C LEU A 490 -12.21 -11.98 -15.42
N ASP A 491 -12.03 -13.25 -15.07
CA ASP A 491 -10.76 -13.98 -15.08
C ASP A 491 -10.08 -13.92 -16.45
N ASP A 492 -8.86 -13.39 -16.50
CA ASP A 492 -8.00 -13.35 -17.68
C ASP A 492 -7.01 -14.52 -17.74
N GLY A 493 -6.96 -15.33 -16.68
CA GLY A 493 -6.10 -16.50 -16.54
C GLY A 493 -4.66 -16.19 -16.12
N ASP A 494 -4.29 -14.94 -15.80
CA ASP A 494 -2.98 -14.62 -15.23
C ASP A 494 -2.97 -15.01 -13.74
N PRO A 495 -2.23 -16.04 -13.33
CA PRO A 495 -2.20 -16.44 -11.92
C PRO A 495 -1.43 -15.44 -11.04
N SER A 496 -0.78 -14.42 -11.61
CA SER A 496 0.05 -13.45 -10.88
C SER A 496 -0.66 -12.13 -10.56
N THR A 497 -1.94 -12.01 -10.92
CA THR A 497 -2.82 -10.91 -10.52
C THR A 497 -3.76 -11.33 -9.39
N ILE A 498 -4.29 -10.33 -8.68
CA ILE A 498 -5.38 -10.52 -7.73
C ILE A 498 -6.59 -9.77 -8.27
N GLU A 499 -7.67 -10.49 -8.57
CA GLU A 499 -8.93 -9.89 -8.97
C GLU A 499 -9.70 -9.40 -7.74
N VAL A 500 -10.06 -8.12 -7.75
CA VAL A 500 -10.87 -7.47 -6.72
C VAL A 500 -12.21 -7.12 -7.34
N ILE A 501 -13.27 -7.82 -6.94
CA ILE A 501 -14.61 -7.62 -7.50
C ILE A 501 -15.46 -6.90 -6.46
N VAL A 502 -15.98 -5.73 -6.82
CA VAL A 502 -16.89 -4.96 -5.97
C VAL A 502 -18.31 -5.12 -6.50
N VAL A 503 -19.17 -5.75 -5.70
CA VAL A 503 -20.59 -5.94 -6.00
C VAL A 503 -21.46 -4.96 -5.19
N PRO A 504 -22.73 -4.76 -5.56
CA PRO A 504 -23.62 -3.90 -4.78
C PRO A 504 -23.82 -4.40 -3.35
N SER A 505 -24.12 -5.68 -3.15
CA SER A 505 -24.36 -6.28 -1.83
C SER A 505 -24.27 -7.80 -1.93
N PHE A 506 -23.95 -8.45 -0.83
CA PHE A 506 -24.18 -9.88 -0.65
C PHE A 506 -25.64 -10.16 -0.27
N ALA A 507 -26.18 -11.28 -0.73
CA ALA A 507 -27.54 -11.71 -0.40
C ALA A 507 -27.62 -12.30 1.02
N GLY A 508 -28.70 -12.00 1.75
CA GLY A 508 -29.10 -12.75 2.95
C GLY A 508 -28.22 -12.64 4.21
N SER A 509 -27.07 -11.96 4.16
CA SER A 509 -26.13 -11.86 5.29
C SER A 509 -25.63 -10.42 5.52
N GLY A 510 -24.95 -10.22 6.66
CA GLY A 510 -24.18 -9.00 6.96
C GLY A 510 -22.73 -9.04 6.45
N ARG A 511 -22.39 -10.01 5.58
CA ARG A 511 -21.05 -10.13 5.00
C ARG A 511 -20.75 -8.95 4.10
N ILE A 512 -19.50 -8.50 4.11
CA ILE A 512 -19.03 -7.35 3.31
C ILE A 512 -17.80 -7.66 2.46
N GLY A 513 -17.18 -8.83 2.68
CA GLY A 513 -16.01 -9.32 1.96
C GLY A 513 -15.91 -10.84 2.04
N GLU A 514 -15.30 -11.44 1.03
CA GLU A 514 -14.81 -12.83 1.03
C GLU A 514 -13.72 -13.05 -0.02
N SER A 515 -12.98 -14.15 0.12
CA SER A 515 -11.79 -14.44 -0.69
C SER A 515 -11.73 -15.91 -1.12
N PHE A 516 -11.21 -16.14 -2.31
CA PHE A 516 -10.88 -17.46 -2.87
C PHE A 516 -9.36 -17.63 -2.86
N ILE A 517 -8.87 -18.58 -2.07
CA ILE A 517 -7.43 -18.76 -1.81
C ILE A 517 -6.84 -19.96 -2.56
N GLY A 518 -5.52 -20.07 -2.61
CA GLY A 518 -4.83 -21.16 -3.29
C GLY A 518 -4.92 -22.50 -2.56
N ALA A 519 -4.83 -22.47 -1.23
CA ALA A 519 -4.82 -23.64 -0.35
C ALA A 519 -6.07 -24.51 -0.48
N ASP A 520 -7.20 -23.92 -0.86
CA ASP A 520 -8.47 -24.60 -1.07
C ASP A 520 -8.45 -25.56 -2.26
N GLY A 521 -7.47 -25.41 -3.17
CA GLY A 521 -7.39 -26.24 -4.38
C GLY A 521 -8.61 -26.08 -5.30
N GLY A 522 -9.39 -25.01 -5.09
CA GLY A 522 -10.58 -24.68 -5.86
C GLY A 522 -10.24 -24.26 -7.29
N ALA A 523 -11.27 -24.25 -8.14
CA ALA A 523 -11.14 -23.81 -9.53
C ALA A 523 -10.99 -22.29 -9.68
N VAL A 524 -11.29 -21.56 -8.62
CA VAL A 524 -11.14 -20.11 -8.48
C VAL A 524 -10.15 -19.87 -7.35
N ARG A 525 -9.22 -18.93 -7.55
CA ARG A 525 -8.15 -18.58 -6.61
C ARG A 525 -7.64 -17.19 -6.92
N ASN A 526 -7.01 -16.55 -5.93
CA ASN A 526 -6.44 -15.20 -6.05
C ASN A 526 -7.51 -14.15 -6.37
N VAL A 527 -8.75 -14.38 -5.94
CA VAL A 527 -9.86 -13.48 -6.17
C VAL A 527 -10.48 -13.13 -4.84
N LEU A 528 -10.90 -11.89 -4.69
CA LEU A 528 -11.73 -11.47 -3.58
C LEU A 528 -12.93 -10.67 -4.07
N ILE A 529 -14.03 -10.78 -3.33
CA ILE A 529 -15.26 -10.05 -3.57
C ILE A 529 -15.53 -9.20 -2.35
N THR A 530 -15.79 -7.91 -2.57
CA THR A 530 -16.27 -6.99 -1.53
C THR A 530 -17.57 -6.36 -1.98
N ASP A 531 -18.34 -5.83 -1.04
CA ASP A 531 -19.57 -5.12 -1.36
C ASP A 531 -19.50 -3.61 -1.08
N ARG A 532 -20.60 -2.90 -1.35
CA ARG A 532 -20.66 -1.46 -1.07
C ARG A 532 -20.49 -1.11 0.41
N ALA A 533 -20.83 -2.03 1.32
CA ALA A 533 -20.74 -1.79 2.75
C ALA A 533 -19.29 -1.87 3.24
N ALA A 534 -18.45 -2.72 2.64
CA ALA A 534 -17.00 -2.70 2.85
C ALA A 534 -16.40 -1.31 2.57
N LEU A 535 -16.69 -0.76 1.40
CA LEU A 535 -16.21 0.59 1.01
C LEU A 535 -16.75 1.70 1.91
N ARG A 536 -17.98 1.56 2.43
CA ARG A 536 -18.58 2.54 3.35
C ARG A 536 -18.01 2.46 4.75
N ALA A 537 -17.64 1.27 5.20
CA ALA A 537 -17.04 1.05 6.49
C ALA A 537 -15.62 1.64 6.55
N ASP A 538 -14.91 1.73 5.42
CA ASP A 538 -13.62 2.41 5.28
C ASP A 538 -12.66 1.95 6.41
N ARG A 539 -12.02 2.89 7.12
CA ARG A 539 -11.08 2.63 8.22
C ARG A 539 -11.68 1.89 9.42
N ALA A 540 -13.00 1.71 9.48
CA ALA A 540 -13.62 0.93 10.55
C ALA A 540 -13.50 -0.58 10.32
N SER A 541 -13.46 -1.03 9.06
CA SER A 541 -13.40 -2.47 8.72
C SER A 541 -12.08 -2.88 8.09
N PHE A 542 -11.47 -2.01 7.26
CA PHE A 542 -10.36 -2.38 6.38
C PHE A 542 -10.63 -3.66 5.56
N ALA A 543 -11.89 -3.86 5.12
CA ALA A 543 -12.34 -5.09 4.48
C ALA A 543 -11.46 -5.52 3.30
N LEU A 544 -11.14 -4.61 2.36
CA LEU A 544 -10.25 -4.95 1.24
C LEU A 544 -8.88 -5.45 1.72
N ALA A 545 -8.29 -4.78 2.71
CA ALA A 545 -6.99 -5.17 3.24
C ALA A 545 -7.03 -6.52 3.96
N HIS A 546 -8.14 -6.83 4.63
CA HIS A 546 -8.42 -8.11 5.28
C HIS A 546 -8.57 -9.23 4.25
N GLU A 547 -9.39 -9.04 3.22
CA GLU A 547 -9.57 -10.03 2.15
C GLU A 547 -8.27 -10.30 1.39
N LEU A 548 -7.48 -9.25 1.14
CA LEU A 548 -6.12 -9.42 0.61
C LEU A 548 -5.24 -10.27 1.54
N GLY A 549 -5.50 -10.29 2.84
CA GLY A 549 -4.83 -11.15 3.79
C GLY A 549 -5.15 -12.63 3.60
N HIS A 550 -6.40 -13.00 3.36
CA HIS A 550 -6.74 -14.38 3.03
C HIS A 550 -5.96 -14.86 1.80
N VAL A 551 -5.92 -14.04 0.75
CA VAL A 551 -5.18 -14.35 -0.48
C VAL A 551 -3.67 -14.39 -0.26
N LEU A 552 -3.08 -13.34 0.32
CA LEU A 552 -1.63 -13.22 0.43
C LEU A 552 -1.01 -14.17 1.45
N LEU A 553 -1.72 -14.45 2.54
CA LEU A 553 -1.29 -15.40 3.57
C LEU A 553 -1.62 -16.85 3.20
N ASP A 554 -2.49 -17.05 2.21
CA ASP A 554 -3.08 -18.34 1.86
C ASP A 554 -3.64 -19.01 3.13
N ASP A 555 -4.57 -18.32 3.79
CA ASP A 555 -5.14 -18.71 5.09
C ASP A 555 -6.65 -18.51 5.13
N PRO A 556 -7.45 -19.57 5.32
CA PRO A 556 -8.92 -19.45 5.31
C PRO A 556 -9.51 -19.01 6.66
N GLY A 557 -8.75 -19.11 7.75
CA GLY A 557 -9.27 -18.88 9.10
C GLY A 557 -9.03 -17.48 9.64
N HIS A 558 -9.81 -17.12 10.66
CA HIS A 558 -9.64 -15.89 11.43
C HIS A 558 -9.08 -16.21 12.83
N PRO A 559 -8.24 -15.35 13.45
CA PRO A 559 -7.71 -15.58 14.79
C PRO A 559 -8.78 -15.78 15.88
N ASP A 560 -9.93 -15.12 15.73
CA ASP A 560 -11.08 -15.16 16.62
C ASP A 560 -11.87 -16.48 16.53
N ASP A 561 -11.83 -17.19 15.40
CA ASP A 561 -12.36 -18.57 15.28
C ASP A 561 -11.74 -19.53 16.30
N PHE A 562 -10.53 -19.21 16.78
CA PHE A 562 -9.75 -20.01 17.70
C PHE A 562 -9.70 -19.42 19.13
N GLY A 563 -10.58 -18.48 19.44
CA GLY A 563 -10.93 -18.08 20.82
C GLY A 563 -10.13 -16.92 21.41
N ARG A 564 -9.44 -16.11 20.61
CA ARG A 564 -8.87 -14.82 21.06
C ARG A 564 -9.30 -13.70 20.12
N ASP A 565 -10.39 -13.01 20.49
CA ASP A 565 -10.76 -11.73 19.90
C ASP A 565 -9.62 -10.71 20.10
N THR A 566 -9.14 -10.19 18.98
CA THR A 566 -8.03 -9.25 18.87
C THR A 566 -8.39 -8.17 17.85
N PRO A 567 -9.26 -7.20 18.19
CA PRO A 567 -9.86 -6.24 17.25
C PRO A 567 -8.86 -5.25 16.63
N THR A 568 -7.58 -5.36 17.02
CA THR A 568 -6.45 -4.61 16.45
C THR A 568 -5.65 -5.41 15.43
N ARG A 569 -5.94 -6.70 15.21
CA ARG A 569 -5.32 -7.49 14.15
C ARG A 569 -6.09 -7.33 12.85
N LEU A 570 -5.37 -7.35 11.74
CA LEU A 570 -5.99 -7.23 10.41
C LEU A 570 -6.88 -8.43 10.09
N MET A 571 -6.39 -9.64 10.38
CA MET A 571 -7.07 -10.90 10.07
C MET A 571 -8.21 -11.25 11.03
N ASP A 572 -8.52 -10.41 12.01
CA ASP A 572 -9.63 -10.61 12.93
C ASP A 572 -10.97 -10.30 12.23
N ALA A 573 -11.94 -11.21 12.27
CA ALA A 573 -13.19 -11.04 11.54
C ALA A 573 -14.18 -10.09 12.24
N ASP A 574 -14.06 -9.92 13.56
CA ASP A 574 -14.93 -9.02 14.30
C ASP A 574 -14.65 -7.57 13.84
N ALA A 575 -15.56 -7.03 13.00
CA ALA A 575 -15.52 -5.68 12.46
C ALA A 575 -15.71 -4.58 13.54
N ALA A 576 -15.36 -4.86 14.79
CA ALA A 576 -15.30 -3.89 15.86
C ALA A 576 -14.39 -2.73 15.42
N ASN A 577 -14.91 -1.50 15.54
CA ASN A 577 -14.16 -0.31 15.18
C ASN A 577 -12.98 -0.12 16.15
N GLY A 578 -11.84 -0.70 15.78
CA GLY A 578 -10.61 -0.70 16.56
C GLY A 578 -9.87 0.63 16.62
N THR A 579 -10.34 1.68 15.91
CA THR A 579 -9.63 2.97 15.78
C THR A 579 -9.29 3.64 17.11
N ALA A 580 -10.03 3.34 18.19
CA ALA A 580 -9.71 3.78 19.55
C ALA A 580 -8.36 3.22 20.07
N PHE A 581 -7.89 2.11 19.52
CA PHE A 581 -6.65 1.41 19.85
C PHE A 581 -5.58 1.53 18.76
N GLY A 582 -5.84 2.28 17.69
CA GLY A 582 -4.99 2.39 16.49
C GLY A 582 -5.58 1.67 15.27
N PRO A 583 -4.88 1.68 14.13
CA PRO A 583 -5.27 0.89 12.95
C PRO A 583 -5.14 -0.61 13.22
N ARG A 584 -5.80 -1.42 12.37
CA ARG A 584 -5.57 -2.86 12.33
C ARG A 584 -4.14 -3.17 11.90
N ARG A 585 -3.57 -4.28 12.39
CA ARG A 585 -2.13 -4.57 12.26
C ARG A 585 -1.84 -5.98 11.80
N LEU A 586 -0.69 -6.11 11.14
CA LEU A 586 -0.08 -7.37 10.74
C LEU A 586 1.13 -7.67 11.64
N LEU A 587 1.25 -8.93 12.05
CA LEU A 587 2.39 -9.46 12.79
C LEU A 587 3.58 -9.72 11.85
N VAL A 588 4.79 -9.74 12.42
CA VAL A 588 6.02 -10.13 11.68
C VAL A 588 5.84 -11.50 11.01
N ASP A 589 5.22 -12.45 11.71
CA ASP A 589 5.04 -13.81 11.20
C ASP A 589 4.02 -13.87 10.06
N GLU A 590 3.01 -12.99 10.07
CA GLU A 590 2.07 -12.82 8.95
C GLU A 590 2.80 -12.21 7.75
N CYS A 591 3.62 -11.18 7.93
CA CYS A 591 4.45 -10.63 6.86
C CYS A 591 5.39 -11.70 6.25
N ALA A 592 6.01 -12.51 7.10
CA ALA A 592 6.88 -13.60 6.66
C ALA A 592 6.08 -14.72 5.95
N ARG A 593 4.86 -15.03 6.41
CA ARG A 593 3.97 -15.98 5.73
C ARG A 593 3.57 -15.46 4.37
N ALA A 594 3.18 -14.18 4.26
CA ALA A 594 2.83 -13.56 2.99
C ALA A 594 3.94 -13.73 1.95
N LEU A 595 5.21 -13.52 2.31
CA LEU A 595 6.32 -13.75 1.37
C LEU A 595 6.62 -15.22 1.09
N ARG A 596 6.34 -16.14 2.02
CA ARG A 596 6.47 -17.59 1.72
C ARG A 596 5.41 -18.05 0.73
N GLN A 597 4.17 -17.60 0.89
CA GLN A 597 3.03 -18.08 0.10
C GLN A 597 2.81 -17.30 -1.19
N SER A 598 3.19 -16.02 -1.20
CA SER A 598 2.93 -15.12 -2.32
C SER A 598 4.18 -14.44 -2.86
N GLY A 599 5.35 -14.60 -2.22
CA GLY A 599 6.59 -13.94 -2.64
C GLY A 599 7.23 -14.54 -3.90
N PRO A 600 8.42 -14.04 -4.29
CA PRO A 600 9.08 -14.42 -5.55
C PRO A 600 9.44 -15.90 -5.69
N MET A 601 9.53 -16.61 -4.55
CA MET A 601 9.86 -18.03 -4.48
C MET A 601 8.63 -18.93 -4.27
N ALA A 602 7.43 -18.34 -4.20
CA ALA A 602 6.19 -19.09 -4.04
C ALA A 602 5.80 -19.85 -5.31
N ALA A 603 4.90 -20.82 -5.16
CA ALA A 603 4.34 -21.56 -6.31
C ALA A 603 3.59 -20.63 -7.27
N VAL A 604 2.90 -19.62 -6.73
CA VAL A 604 2.22 -18.57 -7.49
C VAL A 604 2.72 -17.22 -6.98
N PRO A 605 3.65 -16.55 -7.69
CA PRO A 605 4.26 -15.32 -7.21
C PRO A 605 3.34 -14.11 -7.43
N LEU A 606 2.44 -13.85 -6.48
CA LEU A 606 1.57 -12.67 -6.44
C LEU A 606 2.32 -11.39 -6.04
N LEU A 607 3.43 -11.52 -5.32
CA LEU A 607 4.28 -10.44 -4.85
C LEU A 607 5.65 -10.51 -5.55
N ARG A 608 5.99 -9.42 -6.23
CA ARG A 608 7.27 -9.28 -6.94
C ARG A 608 8.19 -8.31 -6.20
N PRO A 609 9.53 -8.48 -6.27
CA PRO A 609 10.45 -7.51 -5.69
C PRO A 609 10.22 -6.14 -6.31
N TRP A 610 10.14 -5.12 -5.46
CA TRP A 610 10.01 -3.73 -5.89
C TRP A 610 11.06 -2.90 -5.17
N PRO A 611 12.32 -2.92 -5.66
CA PRO A 611 13.45 -2.37 -4.92
C PRO A 611 13.27 -0.88 -4.66
N LEU A 612 13.92 -0.40 -3.60
CA LEU A 612 14.01 1.03 -3.32
C LEU A 612 14.67 1.74 -4.52
N ALA A 613 14.11 2.88 -4.91
CA ALA A 613 14.68 3.76 -5.90
C ALA A 613 15.19 5.05 -5.22
N PRO A 614 16.05 5.84 -5.87
CA PRO A 614 16.37 7.18 -5.40
C PRO A 614 15.10 8.00 -5.22
N LEU A 615 15.02 8.77 -4.12
CA LEU A 615 13.86 9.60 -3.82
C LEU A 615 13.51 10.54 -5.00
N GLY A 616 12.23 10.61 -5.32
CA GLY A 616 11.72 11.45 -6.41
C GLY A 616 12.08 10.99 -7.83
N LYS A 617 12.77 9.85 -7.98
CA LYS A 617 13.02 9.21 -9.29
C LYS A 617 12.20 7.95 -9.52
N GLU A 618 11.34 7.60 -8.56
CA GLU A 618 10.43 6.48 -8.72
C GLU A 618 9.42 6.77 -9.83
N ARG A 619 9.25 5.79 -10.73
CA ARG A 619 8.34 5.87 -11.87
C ARG A 619 7.13 5.00 -11.64
#